data_AF-A0A2T3IED1-F1
#
_entry.id   AF-A0A2T3IED1-F1
#
_cell.length_a   1.000
_cell.length_b   1.000
_cell.length_c   1.000
_cell.angle_alpha   90.00
_cell.angle_beta   90.00
_cell.angle_gamma   90.00
#
_symmetry.space_group_name_H-M   'P 1'
#
loop_
_entity.id
_entity.type
_entity.pdbx_description
1 polymer ?
#
loop_
_entity_poly.entity_id
_entity_poly.type
_entity_poly.pdbx_seq_one_letter_code
_entity_poly.pdbx_strand_id
1 'polypeptide(L)'
;MKEILNSVKENTAARLNNHIIGAYIFSWILCHLKIFLIFIISSSEEQLDLISNATFEPYRDAIFPLIIMVLYLFVLPFFNVQYERFFYFYQKRRNKIKNIYMVDFYNEVTESNRAKVKSDEAYLKDIVNKQLEGWASQSRHIIDFKLDYSRRIINWEAQIKKDKDAIKILDERLEGFDIVYSKTKENRASDTAFLEAKLNDIERLLNDDNVVEAAALLEQIRFRFDIGEDIPF
;
A
#
# COMPACT_ATOMS: atom_id res chain seq x y z
N MET A 1 25.45 -45.64 -74.68
CA MET A 1 24.93 -44.28 -74.94
C MET A 1 24.06 -43.74 -73.81
N LYS A 2 23.08 -44.50 -73.28
CA LYS A 2 22.25 -44.04 -72.15
C LYS A 2 23.06 -43.71 -70.88
N GLU A 3 24.10 -44.49 -70.57
CA GLU A 3 24.99 -44.21 -69.42
C GLU A 3 25.82 -42.93 -69.57
N ILE A 4 26.27 -42.61 -70.79
CA ILE A 4 27.02 -41.38 -71.09
C ILE A 4 26.10 -40.16 -71.00
N LEU A 5 24.87 -40.29 -71.50
CA LEU A 5 23.85 -39.24 -71.37
C LEU A 5 23.47 -39.01 -69.89
N ASN A 6 23.35 -40.08 -69.11
CA ASN A 6 23.05 -39.99 -67.69
C ASN A 6 24.19 -39.36 -66.89
N SER A 7 25.45 -39.73 -67.16
CA SER A 7 26.60 -39.15 -66.47
C SER A 7 26.82 -37.67 -66.81
N VAL A 8 26.57 -37.25 -68.06
CA VAL A 8 26.58 -35.84 -68.44
C VAL A 8 25.43 -35.09 -67.77
N LYS A 9 24.23 -35.66 -67.74
CA LYS A 9 23.07 -35.04 -67.09
C LYS A 9 23.28 -34.86 -65.60
N GLU A 10 23.77 -35.87 -64.90
CA GLU A 10 24.03 -35.83 -63.46
C GLU A 10 25.14 -34.84 -63.10
N ASN A 11 26.25 -34.82 -63.85
CA ASN A 11 27.34 -33.87 -63.63
C ASN A 11 26.92 -32.42 -63.98
N THR A 12 26.12 -32.24 -65.02
CA THR A 12 25.58 -30.93 -65.37
C THR A 12 24.61 -30.43 -64.30
N ALA A 13 23.72 -31.30 -63.78
CA ALA A 13 22.81 -30.95 -62.70
C ALA A 13 23.56 -30.63 -61.40
N ALA A 14 24.60 -31.39 -61.06
CA ALA A 14 25.44 -31.14 -59.90
C ALA A 14 26.19 -29.79 -59.99
N ARG A 15 26.68 -29.42 -61.19
CA ARG A 15 27.33 -28.13 -61.44
C ARG A 15 26.35 -26.97 -61.48
N LEU A 16 25.15 -27.16 -62.01
CA LEU A 16 24.10 -26.12 -62.01
C LEU A 16 23.58 -25.84 -60.60
N ASN A 17 23.55 -26.87 -59.75
CA ASN A 17 23.22 -26.73 -58.33
C ASN A 17 24.29 -25.97 -57.54
N ASN A 18 25.52 -25.85 -58.05
CA ASN A 18 26.50 -24.95 -57.46
C ASN A 18 26.13 -23.50 -57.82
N HIS A 19 25.76 -22.74 -56.79
CA HIS A 19 25.25 -21.38 -56.94
C HIS A 19 26.17 -20.44 -57.72
N ILE A 20 27.49 -20.62 -57.62
CA ILE A 20 28.48 -19.79 -58.34
C ILE A 20 28.49 -20.14 -59.82
N ILE A 21 28.54 -21.43 -60.15
CA ILE A 21 28.60 -21.90 -61.54
C ILE A 21 27.27 -21.61 -62.24
N GLY A 22 26.14 -21.85 -61.55
CA GLY A 22 24.81 -21.50 -62.05
C GLY A 22 24.66 -19.99 -62.30
N ALA A 23 25.12 -19.14 -61.37
CA ALA A 23 25.09 -17.68 -61.54
C ALA A 23 25.97 -17.22 -62.71
N TYR A 24 27.14 -17.84 -62.91
CA TYR A 24 28.01 -17.53 -64.06
C TYR A 24 27.33 -17.89 -65.38
N ILE A 25 26.80 -19.12 -65.50
CA ILE A 25 26.09 -19.57 -66.71
C ILE A 25 24.90 -18.66 -67.00
N PHE A 26 24.12 -18.31 -65.98
CA PHE A 26 23.00 -17.38 -66.12
C PHE A 26 23.44 -16.00 -66.59
N SER A 27 24.53 -15.46 -66.00
CA SER A 27 25.10 -14.17 -66.41
C SER A 27 25.63 -14.22 -67.84
N TRP A 28 26.21 -15.34 -68.26
CA TRP A 28 26.68 -15.56 -69.63
C TRP A 28 25.51 -15.58 -70.62
N ILE A 29 24.44 -16.29 -70.30
CA ILE A 29 23.20 -16.33 -71.10
C ILE A 29 22.59 -14.93 -71.20
N LEU A 30 22.57 -14.15 -70.10
CA LEU A 30 22.07 -12.78 -70.12
C LEU A 30 22.89 -11.87 -71.04
N CYS A 31 24.22 -11.97 -71.02
CA CYS A 31 25.09 -11.20 -71.91
C CYS A 31 24.89 -11.57 -73.39
N HIS A 32 24.57 -12.83 -73.67
CA HIS A 32 24.37 -13.36 -75.01
C HIS A 32 22.90 -13.63 -75.33
N LEU A 33 21.98 -12.93 -74.64
CA LEU A 33 20.55 -13.22 -74.72
C LEU A 33 20.02 -13.10 -76.15
N LYS A 34 20.54 -12.12 -76.91
CA LYS A 34 20.20 -11.93 -78.32
C LYS A 34 20.58 -13.16 -79.17
N ILE A 35 21.77 -13.71 -78.96
CA ILE A 35 22.25 -14.90 -79.68
C ILE A 35 21.39 -16.11 -79.31
N PHE A 36 21.09 -16.28 -78.02
CA PHE A 36 20.19 -17.35 -77.54
C PHE A 36 18.77 -17.24 -78.12
N LEU A 37 18.20 -16.04 -78.13
CA LEU A 37 16.85 -15.80 -78.65
C LEU A 37 16.78 -16.05 -80.15
N ILE A 38 17.77 -15.56 -80.92
CA ILE A 38 17.84 -15.85 -82.35
C ILE A 38 18.00 -17.35 -82.56
N PHE A 39 18.87 -18.02 -81.82
CA PHE A 39 19.06 -19.47 -81.92
C PHE A 39 17.78 -20.28 -81.65
N ILE A 40 16.93 -19.84 -80.71
CA ILE A 40 15.67 -20.53 -80.37
C ILE A 40 14.55 -20.22 -81.39
N ILE A 41 14.52 -19.01 -81.95
CA ILE A 41 13.37 -18.49 -82.71
C ILE A 41 13.60 -18.56 -84.24
N SER A 42 14.84 -18.56 -84.70
CA SER A 42 15.17 -18.44 -86.13
C SER A 42 15.14 -19.77 -86.90
N SER A 43 15.11 -19.66 -88.23
CA SER A 43 15.21 -20.78 -89.18
C SER A 43 16.63 -21.38 -89.18
N SER A 44 16.76 -22.63 -89.65
CA SER A 44 18.04 -23.36 -89.65
C SER A 44 19.18 -22.64 -90.40
N GLU A 45 18.87 -21.80 -91.38
CA GLU A 45 19.86 -21.02 -92.14
C GLU A 45 20.44 -19.87 -91.30
N GLU A 46 19.58 -19.11 -90.60
CA GLU A 46 20.01 -18.03 -89.71
C GLU A 46 20.83 -18.56 -88.52
N GLN A 47 20.52 -19.76 -88.02
CA GLN A 47 21.30 -20.41 -86.97
C GLN A 47 22.73 -20.76 -87.44
N LEU A 48 22.88 -21.26 -88.67
CA LEU A 48 24.17 -21.62 -89.24
C LEU A 48 25.05 -20.39 -89.53
N ASP A 49 24.45 -19.30 -90.01
CA ASP A 49 25.15 -18.03 -90.22
C ASP A 49 25.62 -17.39 -88.91
N LEU A 50 24.89 -17.61 -87.82
CA LEU A 50 25.27 -17.11 -86.50
C LEU A 50 26.46 -17.89 -85.91
N ILE A 51 26.51 -19.20 -86.16
CA ILE A 51 27.62 -20.05 -85.73
C ILE A 51 28.88 -19.78 -86.57
N SER A 52 28.72 -19.57 -87.88
CA SER A 52 29.86 -19.35 -88.79
C SER A 52 30.56 -18.01 -88.56
N ASN A 53 29.83 -16.99 -88.10
CA ASN A 53 30.37 -15.66 -87.79
C ASN A 53 30.71 -15.46 -86.31
N ALA A 54 30.61 -16.51 -85.48
CA ALA A 54 30.89 -16.41 -84.05
C ALA A 54 32.39 -16.16 -83.83
N THR A 55 32.72 -14.96 -83.35
CA THR A 55 34.07 -14.60 -82.90
C THR A 55 34.13 -14.59 -81.38
N PHE A 56 35.12 -15.29 -80.83
CA PHE A 56 35.36 -15.34 -79.40
C PHE A 56 36.13 -14.10 -78.95
N GLU A 57 35.50 -13.28 -78.12
CA GLU A 57 36.09 -12.07 -77.55
C GLU A 57 36.18 -12.23 -76.03
N PRO A 58 37.38 -12.38 -75.44
CA PRO A 58 37.55 -12.70 -74.01
C PRO A 58 36.87 -11.70 -73.06
N TYR A 59 36.82 -10.42 -73.43
CA TYR A 59 36.19 -9.39 -72.61
C TYR A 59 34.66 -9.53 -72.58
N ARG A 60 34.05 -9.75 -73.74
CA ARG A 60 32.59 -9.90 -73.88
C ARG A 60 32.11 -11.27 -73.40
N ASP A 61 32.88 -12.31 -73.71
CA ASP A 61 32.41 -13.69 -73.56
C ASP A 61 32.81 -14.32 -72.22
N ALA A 62 33.78 -13.75 -71.48
CA ALA A 62 34.20 -14.27 -70.17
C ALA A 62 34.19 -13.21 -69.05
N ILE A 63 34.85 -12.06 -69.26
CA ILE A 63 35.03 -11.06 -68.19
C ILE A 63 33.71 -10.36 -67.83
N PHE A 64 32.93 -9.95 -68.83
CA PHE A 64 31.68 -9.23 -68.59
C PHE A 64 30.60 -10.09 -67.89
N PRO A 65 30.36 -11.36 -68.30
CA PRO A 65 29.54 -12.30 -67.54
C PRO A 65 30.02 -12.53 -66.11
N LEU A 66 31.33 -12.54 -65.86
CA LEU A 66 31.90 -12.71 -64.52
C LEU A 66 31.59 -11.50 -63.63
N ILE A 67 31.71 -10.28 -64.16
CA ILE A 67 31.34 -9.05 -63.44
C ILE A 67 29.85 -9.05 -63.11
N ILE A 68 29.00 -9.41 -64.06
CA ILE A 68 27.54 -9.49 -63.86
C ILE A 68 27.20 -10.58 -62.84
N MET A 69 27.89 -11.72 -62.84
CA MET A 69 27.72 -12.77 -61.83
C MET A 69 28.03 -12.23 -60.43
N VAL A 70 29.16 -11.55 -60.26
CA VAL A 70 29.53 -10.95 -58.98
C VAL A 70 28.49 -9.93 -58.56
N LEU A 71 28.10 -9.01 -59.45
CA LEU A 71 27.06 -8.04 -59.16
C LEU A 71 25.76 -8.72 -58.75
N TYR A 72 25.29 -9.71 -59.50
CA TYR A 72 24.08 -10.47 -59.19
C TYR A 72 24.13 -11.11 -57.80
N LEU A 73 25.25 -11.77 -57.46
CA LEU A 73 25.44 -12.44 -56.17
C LEU A 73 25.46 -11.47 -54.98
N PHE A 74 25.86 -10.21 -55.17
CA PHE A 74 25.91 -9.21 -54.09
C PHE A 74 24.68 -8.30 -54.05
N VAL A 75 24.20 -7.87 -55.22
CA VAL A 75 23.09 -6.93 -55.38
C VAL A 75 21.78 -7.57 -54.92
N LEU A 76 21.54 -8.84 -55.26
CA LEU A 76 20.30 -9.50 -54.92
C LEU A 76 20.14 -9.72 -53.40
N PRO A 77 21.14 -10.23 -52.64
CA PRO A 77 21.07 -10.26 -51.18
C PRO A 77 21.00 -8.88 -50.56
N PHE A 78 21.71 -7.88 -51.12
CA PHE A 78 21.63 -6.51 -50.63
C PHE A 78 20.20 -5.97 -50.69
N PHE A 79 19.53 -6.10 -51.84
CA PHE A 79 18.13 -5.70 -51.97
C PHE A 79 17.19 -6.50 -51.06
N ASN A 80 17.43 -7.80 -50.88
CA ASN A 80 16.62 -8.61 -49.98
C ASN A 80 16.71 -8.12 -48.52
N VAL A 81 17.92 -7.79 -48.05
CA VAL A 81 18.11 -7.21 -46.70
C VAL A 81 17.41 -5.86 -46.57
N GLN A 82 17.48 -5.00 -47.59
CA GLN A 82 16.77 -3.71 -47.54
C GLN A 82 15.26 -3.88 -47.55
N TYR A 83 14.75 -4.83 -48.34
CA TYR A 83 13.33 -5.17 -48.38
C TYR A 83 12.84 -5.67 -47.01
N GLU A 84 13.56 -6.60 -46.39
CA GLU A 84 13.23 -7.11 -45.05
C GLU A 84 13.23 -5.99 -43.99
N ARG A 85 14.21 -5.09 -44.03
CA ARG A 85 14.27 -3.93 -43.11
C ARG A 85 13.06 -3.01 -43.28
N PHE A 86 12.69 -2.71 -44.51
CA PHE A 86 11.52 -1.88 -44.81
C PHE A 86 10.22 -2.55 -44.36
N PHE A 87 10.08 -3.85 -44.65
CA PHE A 87 8.91 -4.63 -44.27
C PHE A 87 8.78 -4.73 -42.74
N TYR A 88 9.89 -4.99 -42.04
CA TYR A 88 9.92 -5.02 -40.57
C TYR A 88 9.48 -3.68 -39.96
N PHE A 89 9.97 -2.56 -40.50
CA PHE A 89 9.57 -1.23 -40.05
C PHE A 89 8.06 -0.98 -40.24
N TYR A 90 7.53 -1.32 -41.42
CA TYR A 90 6.11 -1.20 -41.71
C TYR A 90 5.26 -2.08 -40.78
N GLN A 91 5.66 -3.34 -40.58
CA GLN A 91 4.95 -4.28 -39.73
C GLN A 91 5.01 -3.89 -38.26
N LYS A 92 6.14 -3.37 -37.76
CA LYS A 92 6.26 -2.82 -36.40
C LYS A 92 5.30 -1.67 -36.18
N ARG A 93 5.20 -0.73 -37.13
CA ARG A 93 4.25 0.39 -37.05
C ARG A 93 2.80 -0.10 -37.05
N ARG A 94 2.45 -1.01 -37.96
CA ARG A 94 1.11 -1.61 -38.03
C ARG A 94 0.74 -2.37 -36.75
N ASN A 95 1.66 -3.16 -36.21
CA ASN A 95 1.45 -3.92 -34.98
C ASN A 95 1.29 -3.01 -33.76
N LYS A 96 2.03 -1.89 -33.68
CA LYS A 96 1.85 -0.90 -32.60
C LYS A 96 0.42 -0.34 -32.60
N ILE A 97 -0.08 0.03 -33.78
CA ILE A 97 -1.45 0.54 -33.95
C ILE A 97 -2.47 -0.54 -33.58
N LYS A 98 -2.32 -1.77 -34.10
CA LYS A 98 -3.21 -2.88 -33.77
C LYS A 98 -3.22 -3.19 -32.27
N ASN A 99 -2.07 -3.11 -31.60
CA ASN A 99 -1.96 -3.38 -30.17
C ASN A 99 -2.69 -2.33 -29.34
N ILE A 100 -2.60 -1.04 -29.72
CA ILE A 100 -3.37 0.04 -29.07
C ILE A 100 -4.86 -0.25 -29.17
N TYR A 101 -5.36 -0.53 -30.39
CA TYR A 101 -6.78 -0.86 -30.58
C TYR A 101 -7.23 -2.10 -29.80
N MET A 102 -6.37 -3.12 -29.69
CA MET A 102 -6.70 -4.31 -28.89
C MET A 102 -6.79 -3.98 -27.41
N VAL A 103 -5.88 -3.18 -26.88
CA VAL A 103 -5.93 -2.73 -25.47
C VAL A 103 -7.22 -1.97 -25.19
N ASP A 104 -7.56 -1.01 -26.05
CA ASP A 104 -8.78 -0.21 -25.91
C ASP A 104 -10.04 -1.10 -25.96
N PHE A 105 -10.11 -2.02 -26.93
CA PHE A 105 -11.20 -2.98 -27.04
C PHE A 105 -11.36 -3.86 -25.79
N TYR A 106 -10.27 -4.41 -25.25
CA TYR A 106 -10.34 -5.22 -24.05
C TYR A 106 -10.76 -4.40 -22.82
N ASN A 107 -10.33 -3.15 -22.72
CA ASN A 107 -10.78 -2.25 -21.66
C ASN A 107 -12.30 -2.05 -21.74
N GLU A 108 -12.84 -1.71 -22.91
CA GLU A 108 -14.28 -1.55 -23.12
C GLU A 108 -15.08 -2.83 -22.78
N VAL A 109 -14.59 -4.00 -23.22
CA VAL A 109 -15.21 -5.29 -22.90
C VAL A 109 -15.18 -5.56 -21.39
N THR A 110 -14.07 -5.25 -20.70
CA THR A 110 -14.00 -5.41 -19.24
C THR A 110 -14.93 -4.46 -18.50
N GLU A 111 -15.07 -3.22 -18.96
CA GLU A 111 -16.01 -2.26 -18.39
C GLU A 111 -17.46 -2.68 -18.61
N SER A 112 -17.79 -3.12 -19.82
CA SER A 112 -19.10 -3.68 -20.14
C SER A 112 -19.41 -4.92 -19.29
N ASN A 113 -18.45 -5.83 -19.12
CA ASN A 113 -18.60 -6.99 -18.26
C ASN A 113 -18.76 -6.58 -16.78
N ARG A 114 -18.00 -5.60 -16.29
CA ARG A 114 -18.17 -5.05 -14.93
C ARG A 114 -19.55 -4.44 -14.75
N ALA A 115 -20.04 -3.69 -15.74
CA ALA A 115 -21.37 -3.13 -15.72
C ALA A 115 -22.44 -4.22 -15.72
N LYS A 116 -22.27 -5.27 -16.53
CA LYS A 116 -23.16 -6.42 -16.58
C LYS A 116 -23.20 -7.18 -15.26
N VAL A 117 -22.05 -7.46 -14.65
CA VAL A 117 -21.95 -8.07 -13.31
C VAL A 117 -22.61 -7.18 -12.26
N LYS A 118 -22.39 -5.86 -12.31
CA LYS A 118 -23.04 -4.90 -11.40
C LYS A 118 -24.56 -4.84 -11.58
N SER A 119 -25.05 -5.03 -12.80
CA SER A 119 -26.49 -5.10 -13.09
C SER A 119 -27.11 -6.46 -12.78
N ASP A 120 -26.29 -7.48 -12.53
CA ASP A 120 -26.77 -8.83 -12.26
C ASP A 120 -27.43 -8.90 -10.88
N GLU A 121 -28.64 -9.42 -10.83
CA GLU A 121 -29.47 -9.45 -9.62
C GLU A 121 -28.80 -10.27 -8.51
N ALA A 122 -28.08 -11.33 -8.87
CA ALA A 122 -27.34 -12.17 -7.93
C ALA A 122 -26.21 -11.40 -7.24
N TYR A 123 -25.48 -10.55 -7.97
CA TYR A 123 -24.41 -9.73 -7.41
C TYR A 123 -24.97 -8.62 -6.49
N LEU A 124 -26.07 -7.99 -6.90
CA LEU A 124 -26.75 -7.00 -6.06
C LEU A 124 -27.26 -7.63 -4.76
N LYS A 125 -27.84 -8.84 -4.83
CA LYS A 125 -28.25 -9.61 -3.64
C LYS A 125 -27.06 -9.91 -2.73
N ASP A 126 -25.92 -10.32 -3.28
CA ASP A 126 -24.71 -10.57 -2.49
C ASP A 126 -24.18 -9.31 -1.79
N ILE A 127 -24.12 -8.16 -2.50
CA ILE A 127 -23.72 -6.88 -1.90
C ILE A 127 -24.68 -6.49 -0.77
N VAL A 128 -25.99 -6.56 -1.01
CA VAL A 128 -27.00 -6.18 -0.01
C VAL A 128 -26.89 -7.10 1.20
N ASN A 129 -26.70 -8.40 1.01
CA ASN A 129 -26.50 -9.35 2.12
C ASN A 129 -25.24 -9.01 2.92
N LYS A 130 -24.11 -8.73 2.27
CA LYS A 130 -22.88 -8.30 2.96
C LYS A 130 -23.06 -7.01 3.73
N GLN A 131 -23.79 -6.04 3.17
CA GLN A 131 -24.12 -4.79 3.86
C GLN A 131 -25.02 -5.03 5.06
N LEU A 132 -26.03 -5.89 4.94
CA LEU A 132 -26.93 -6.28 6.03
C LEU A 132 -26.17 -7.01 7.15
N GLU A 133 -25.26 -7.93 6.81
CA GLU A 133 -24.39 -8.61 7.78
C GLU A 133 -23.47 -7.61 8.50
N GLY A 134 -22.84 -6.71 7.75
CA GLY A 134 -22.00 -5.64 8.31
C GLY A 134 -22.79 -4.72 9.26
N TRP A 135 -23.99 -4.32 8.85
CA TRP A 135 -24.87 -3.48 9.66
C TRP A 135 -25.37 -4.20 10.92
N ALA A 136 -25.71 -5.49 10.82
CA ALA A 136 -26.10 -6.31 11.96
C ALA A 136 -24.95 -6.44 12.98
N SER A 137 -23.71 -6.62 12.50
CA SER A 137 -22.51 -6.66 13.35
C SER A 137 -22.26 -5.33 14.06
N GLN A 138 -22.32 -4.21 13.33
CA GLN A 138 -22.17 -2.86 13.91
C GLN A 138 -23.27 -2.57 14.93
N SER A 139 -24.51 -2.94 14.64
CA SER A 139 -25.65 -2.73 15.55
C SER A 139 -25.49 -3.51 16.84
N ARG A 140 -24.99 -4.76 16.78
CA ARG A 140 -24.66 -5.54 17.99
C ARG A 140 -23.60 -4.84 18.84
N HIS A 141 -22.51 -4.37 18.22
CA HIS A 141 -21.47 -3.65 18.95
C HIS A 141 -22.00 -2.39 19.63
N ILE A 142 -22.89 -1.63 18.98
CA ILE A 142 -23.53 -0.45 19.58
C ILE A 142 -24.42 -0.84 20.75
N ILE A 143 -25.20 -1.94 20.64
CA ILE A 143 -26.05 -2.44 21.72
C ILE A 143 -25.19 -2.88 22.91
N ASP A 144 -24.14 -3.64 22.67
CA ASP A 144 -23.22 -4.11 23.73
C ASP A 144 -22.54 -2.93 24.43
N PHE A 145 -22.09 -1.94 23.66
CA PHE A 145 -21.53 -0.70 24.21
C PHE A 145 -22.56 0.04 25.08
N LYS A 146 -23.81 0.21 24.60
CA LYS A 146 -24.88 0.82 25.39
C LYS A 146 -25.16 0.05 26.68
N LEU A 147 -25.15 -1.29 26.63
CA LEU A 147 -25.34 -2.12 27.82
C LEU A 147 -24.19 -1.97 28.83
N ASP A 148 -22.94 -1.93 28.37
CA ASP A 148 -21.78 -1.70 29.24
C ASP A 148 -21.84 -0.32 29.91
N TYR A 149 -22.17 0.72 29.14
CA TYR A 149 -22.33 2.07 29.68
C TYR A 149 -23.46 2.15 30.71
N SER A 150 -24.62 1.56 30.43
CA SER A 150 -25.73 1.50 31.40
C SER A 150 -25.32 0.81 32.70
N ARG A 151 -24.55 -0.28 32.63
CA ARG A 151 -24.02 -0.96 33.83
C ARG A 151 -23.06 -0.06 34.61
N ARG A 152 -22.17 0.66 33.92
CA ARG A 152 -21.25 1.62 34.57
C ARG A 152 -22.00 2.75 35.25
N ILE A 153 -23.05 3.29 34.61
CA ILE A 153 -23.89 4.34 35.19
C ILE A 153 -24.57 3.85 36.47
N ILE A 154 -25.19 2.66 36.46
CA ILE A 154 -25.81 2.08 37.66
C ILE A 154 -24.79 1.91 38.79
N ASN A 155 -23.58 1.44 38.46
CA ASN A 155 -22.50 1.30 39.45
C ASN A 155 -22.05 2.65 40.01
N TRP A 156 -21.92 3.68 39.17
CA TRP A 156 -21.58 5.03 39.60
C TRP A 156 -22.68 5.67 40.45
N GLU A 157 -23.95 5.47 40.11
CA GLU A 157 -25.08 5.94 40.92
C GLU A 157 -25.08 5.28 42.30
N ALA A 158 -24.82 3.97 42.37
CA ALA A 158 -24.68 3.26 43.63
C ALA A 158 -23.51 3.78 44.47
N GLN A 159 -22.37 4.07 43.83
CA GLN A 159 -21.19 4.63 44.49
C GLN A 159 -21.45 6.06 44.99
N ILE A 160 -22.04 6.93 44.16
CA ILE A 160 -22.43 8.29 44.54
C ILE A 160 -23.39 8.26 45.73
N LYS A 161 -24.35 7.34 45.75
CA LYS A 161 -25.27 7.19 46.89
C LYS A 161 -24.51 6.82 48.17
N LYS A 162 -23.61 5.86 48.10
CA LYS A 162 -22.77 5.45 49.23
C LYS A 162 -21.89 6.59 49.75
N ASP A 163 -21.28 7.34 48.84
CA ASP A 163 -20.41 8.47 49.17
C ASP A 163 -21.23 9.62 49.78
N LYS A 164 -22.45 9.87 49.29
CA LYS A 164 -23.38 10.83 49.87
C LYS A 164 -23.81 10.45 51.28
N ASP A 165 -24.11 9.18 51.51
CA ASP A 165 -24.43 8.67 52.85
C ASP A 165 -23.24 8.81 53.81
N ALA A 166 -22.02 8.55 53.33
CA ALA A 166 -20.79 8.75 54.10
C ALA A 166 -20.54 10.23 54.44
N ILE A 167 -20.76 11.15 53.48
CA ILE A 167 -20.66 12.60 53.71
C ILE A 167 -21.64 13.03 54.79
N LYS A 168 -22.89 12.54 54.76
CA LYS A 168 -23.90 12.87 55.77
C LYS A 168 -23.45 12.44 57.18
N ILE A 169 -22.91 11.23 57.32
CA ILE A 169 -22.40 10.74 58.61
C ILE A 169 -21.22 11.59 59.11
N LEU A 170 -20.33 12.00 58.21
CA LEU A 170 -19.21 12.87 58.55
C LEU A 170 -19.66 14.27 58.99
N ASP A 171 -20.70 14.80 58.34
CA ASP A 171 -21.31 16.10 58.68
C ASP A 171 -21.93 16.05 60.09
N GLU A 172 -22.73 15.02 60.39
CA GLU A 172 -23.31 14.80 61.73
C GLU A 172 -22.23 14.67 62.82
N ARG A 173 -21.10 14.02 62.50
CA ARG A 173 -19.96 13.92 63.42
C ARG A 173 -19.26 15.27 63.63
N LEU A 174 -19.15 16.08 62.57
CA LEU A 174 -18.52 17.39 62.63
C LEU A 174 -19.34 18.35 63.50
N GLU A 175 -20.67 18.36 63.33
CA GLU A 175 -21.59 19.08 64.22
C GLU A 175 -21.43 18.63 65.68
N GLY A 176 -21.32 17.32 65.93
CA GLY A 176 -21.05 16.78 67.25
C GLY A 176 -19.73 17.27 67.85
N PHE A 177 -18.67 17.36 67.04
CA PHE A 177 -17.38 17.93 67.47
C PHE A 177 -17.47 19.42 67.79
N ASP A 178 -18.23 20.20 67.02
CA ASP A 178 -18.42 21.64 67.28
C ASP A 178 -19.15 21.89 68.62
N ILE A 179 -20.12 21.05 68.98
CA ILE A 179 -20.79 21.11 70.29
C ILE A 179 -19.79 20.79 71.41
N VAL A 180 -18.99 19.74 71.26
CA VAL A 180 -17.98 19.38 72.27
C VAL A 180 -16.92 20.48 72.41
N TYR A 181 -16.48 21.05 71.29
CA TYR A 181 -15.51 22.14 71.27
C TYR A 181 -16.04 23.40 71.96
N SER A 182 -17.27 23.82 71.65
CA SER A 182 -17.90 24.98 72.28
C SER A 182 -18.09 24.80 73.79
N LYS A 183 -18.56 23.62 74.24
CA LYS A 183 -18.68 23.28 75.66
C LYS A 183 -17.33 23.26 76.38
N THR A 184 -16.30 22.71 75.75
CA THR A 184 -14.94 22.68 76.34
C THR A 184 -14.35 24.08 76.44
N LYS A 185 -14.60 24.94 75.43
CA LYS A 185 -14.18 26.34 75.43
C LYS A 185 -14.90 27.15 76.52
N GLU A 186 -16.20 26.95 76.69
CA GLU A 186 -17.00 27.58 77.75
C GLU A 186 -16.54 27.14 79.14
N ASN A 187 -16.33 25.83 79.34
CA ASN A 187 -15.79 25.30 80.59
C ASN A 187 -14.41 25.90 80.90
N ARG A 188 -13.49 25.96 79.93
CA ARG A 188 -12.20 26.63 80.11
C ARG A 188 -12.33 28.11 80.45
N ALA A 189 -13.24 28.84 79.82
CA ALA A 189 -13.49 30.25 80.13
C ALA A 189 -14.05 30.43 81.55
N SER A 190 -14.98 29.57 81.98
CA SER A 190 -15.53 29.56 83.33
C SER A 190 -14.46 29.21 84.37
N ASP A 191 -13.62 28.22 84.08
CA ASP A 191 -12.56 27.77 84.96
C ASP A 191 -11.44 28.81 85.09
N THR A 192 -11.07 29.49 83.99
CA THR A 192 -10.11 30.60 84.03
C THR A 192 -10.66 31.80 84.80
N ALA A 193 -11.92 32.19 84.58
CA ALA A 193 -12.56 33.25 85.35
C ALA A 193 -12.66 32.92 86.85
N PHE A 194 -12.95 31.66 87.20
CA PHE A 194 -12.96 31.20 88.59
C PHE A 194 -11.56 31.28 89.21
N LEU A 195 -10.53 30.82 88.50
CA LEU A 195 -9.14 30.91 88.96
C LEU A 195 -8.70 32.36 89.16
N GLU A 196 -8.96 33.24 88.18
CA GLU A 196 -8.62 34.67 88.28
C GLU A 196 -9.31 35.33 89.47
N ALA A 197 -10.61 35.08 89.67
CA ALA A 197 -11.34 35.63 90.82
C ALA A 197 -10.75 35.15 92.15
N LYS A 198 -10.49 33.84 92.28
CA LYS A 198 -9.94 33.27 93.52
C LYS A 198 -8.50 33.67 93.78
N LEU A 199 -7.67 33.80 92.74
CA LEU A 199 -6.30 34.30 92.87
C LEU A 199 -6.28 35.76 93.29
N ASN A 200 -7.16 36.60 92.73
CA ASN A 200 -7.30 38.00 93.15
C ASN A 200 -7.78 38.11 94.61
N ASP A 201 -8.70 37.24 95.04
CA ASP A 201 -9.17 37.19 96.44
C ASP A 201 -8.04 36.76 97.39
N ILE A 202 -7.24 35.76 97.02
CA ILE A 202 -6.07 35.31 97.79
C ILE A 202 -5.02 36.43 97.88
N GLU A 203 -4.71 37.11 96.78
CA GLU A 203 -3.76 38.23 96.77
C GLU A 203 -4.22 39.34 97.71
N ARG A 204 -5.52 39.65 97.73
CA ARG A 204 -6.08 40.62 98.67
C ARG A 204 -5.96 40.17 100.13
N LEU A 205 -6.31 38.92 100.43
CA LEU A 205 -6.27 38.37 101.79
C LEU A 205 -4.85 38.23 102.36
N LEU A 206 -3.87 37.95 101.49
CA LEU A 206 -2.45 37.92 101.87
C LEU A 206 -1.92 39.33 102.19
N ASN A 207 -2.37 40.35 101.45
CA ASN A 207 -2.04 41.75 101.77
C ASN A 207 -2.66 42.22 103.10
N ASP A 208 -3.79 41.64 103.51
CA ASP A 208 -4.47 41.89 104.78
C ASP A 208 -3.98 41.00 105.94
N ASP A 209 -2.89 40.22 105.75
CA ASP A 209 -2.26 39.29 106.72
C ASP A 209 -3.19 38.16 107.22
N ASN A 210 -4.27 37.86 106.48
CA ASN A 210 -5.26 36.84 106.83
C ASN A 210 -4.96 35.50 106.15
N VAL A 211 -3.89 34.85 106.61
CA VAL A 211 -3.32 33.62 106.02
C VAL A 211 -4.28 32.42 106.10
N VAL A 212 -5.15 32.36 107.12
CA VAL A 212 -6.06 31.22 107.33
C VAL A 212 -7.15 31.18 106.25
N GLU A 213 -7.70 32.33 105.88
CA GLU A 213 -8.73 32.42 104.84
C GLU A 213 -8.14 32.24 103.43
N ALA A 214 -6.91 32.73 103.20
CA ALA A 214 -6.18 32.47 101.95
C ALA A 214 -5.93 30.96 101.74
N ALA A 215 -5.56 30.22 102.79
CA ALA A 215 -5.39 28.77 102.74
C ALA A 215 -6.70 28.03 102.44
N ALA A 216 -7.83 28.48 102.97
CA ALA A 216 -9.14 27.90 102.68
C ALA A 216 -9.57 28.10 101.21
N LEU A 217 -9.23 29.24 100.59
CA LEU A 217 -9.49 29.47 99.17
C LEU A 217 -8.60 28.61 98.26
N LEU A 218 -7.34 28.35 98.66
CA LEU A 218 -6.47 27.41 97.98
C LEU A 218 -7.01 25.98 98.02
N GLU A 219 -7.58 25.54 99.15
CA GLU A 219 -8.26 24.25 99.23
C GLU A 219 -9.47 24.16 98.26
N GLN A 220 -10.23 25.24 98.10
CA GLN A 220 -11.35 25.27 97.16
C GLN A 220 -10.90 25.16 95.69
N ILE A 221 -9.79 25.82 95.32
CA ILE A 221 -9.18 25.66 93.99
C ILE A 221 -8.73 24.20 93.82
N ARG A 222 -8.03 23.66 94.82
CA ARG A 222 -7.50 22.30 94.79
C ARG A 222 -8.60 21.26 94.60
N PHE A 223 -9.72 21.38 95.33
CA PHE A 223 -10.86 20.48 95.21
C PHE A 223 -11.56 20.59 93.85
N ARG A 224 -11.74 21.80 93.31
CA ARG A 224 -12.46 22.00 92.03
C ARG A 224 -11.69 21.47 90.82
N PHE A 225 -10.36 21.55 90.83
CA PHE A 225 -9.50 21.11 89.73
C PHE A 225 -8.89 19.73 89.93
N ASP A 226 -9.24 19.03 91.01
CA ASP A 226 -8.71 17.71 91.35
C ASP A 226 -7.17 17.66 91.33
N ILE A 227 -6.55 18.69 91.91
CA ILE A 227 -5.08 18.80 91.97
C ILE A 227 -4.58 17.95 93.14
N GLY A 228 -3.87 16.86 92.81
CA GLY A 228 -3.29 15.93 93.79
C GLY A 228 -2.32 16.60 94.78
N GLU A 229 -2.00 15.90 95.87
CA GLU A 229 -1.11 16.40 96.95
C GLU A 229 0.33 16.71 96.49
N ASP A 230 0.68 16.29 95.27
CA ASP A 230 2.06 16.30 94.75
C ASP A 230 2.52 17.66 94.20
N ILE A 231 1.65 18.68 94.15
CA ILE A 231 2.03 20.05 93.74
C ILE A 231 2.18 20.92 94.98
N PRO A 232 3.43 21.22 95.44
CA PRO A 232 3.65 22.12 96.54
C PRO A 232 3.37 23.57 96.09
N PHE A 233 2.29 24.15 96.61
CA PHE A 233 2.03 25.59 96.56
C PHE A 233 2.61 26.26 97.81
#